data_AF-C2CJM6-F1
#
_entry.id   AF-C2CJM6-F1
#
_cell.length_a   1.000
_cell.length_b   1.000
_cell.length_c   1.000
_cell.angle_alpha   90.00
_cell.angle_beta   90.00
_cell.angle_gamma   90.00
#
_symmetry.space_group_name_H-M   'P 1'
#
loop_
_entity.id
_entity.type
_entity.pdbx_description
1 polymer ?
#
loop_
_entity_poly.entity_id
_entity_poly.type
_entity_poly.pdbx_seq_one_letter_code
_entity_poly.pdbx_strand_id
1 'polypeptide(L)'
;MELARVMGEALRDSKLLALIAFILGLLVVLAEPAVAVLAEQVEDVTGGSIPRKLILRALSIGVAFAVMLAIFRIKIEGFSLWMVIVPDFVISLLLSRKVPQIFVGIAFDSGGVASGPMTATFILAFCQGVAGNVGDGLGVIAFVALMPVITIMILGTLFKGRS
;
A
#
# COMPACT_ATOMS: atom_id res chain seq x y z
N MET A 1 5.67 15.71 -9.44
CA MET A 1 4.32 15.99 -9.98
C MET A 1 3.73 17.18 -9.24
N GLU A 2 3.70 18.36 -9.87
CA GLU A 2 3.20 19.59 -9.23
C GLU A 2 1.70 19.53 -8.89
N LEU A 3 0.90 18.93 -9.78
CA LEU A 3 -0.53 18.70 -9.58
C LEU A 3 -0.84 18.01 -8.25
N ALA A 4 -0.17 16.88 -7.97
CA ALA A 4 -0.40 16.10 -6.75
C ALA A 4 -0.10 16.92 -5.48
N ARG A 5 0.96 17.73 -5.52
CA ARG A 5 1.33 18.61 -4.41
C ARG A 5 0.27 19.69 -4.17
N VAL A 6 -0.15 20.39 -5.23
CA VAL A 6 -1.20 21.41 -5.17
C VAL A 6 -2.52 20.82 -4.65
N MET A 7 -2.88 19.60 -5.08
CA MET A 7 -4.04 18.88 -4.54
C MET A 7 -3.90 18.60 -3.04
N GLY A 8 -2.71 18.16 -2.60
CA GLY A 8 -2.43 17.92 -1.19
C GLY A 8 -2.53 19.17 -0.33
N GLU A 9 -1.98 20.29 -0.81
CA GLU A 9 -2.05 21.61 -0.15
C GLU A 9 -3.51 22.08 -0.03
N ALA A 10 -4.29 21.99 -1.12
CA ALA A 10 -5.67 22.43 -1.16
C ALA A 10 -6.60 21.61 -0.25
N LEU A 11 -6.31 20.31 -0.08
CA LEU A 11 -7.13 19.40 0.70
C LEU A 11 -6.67 19.25 2.16
N ARG A 12 -5.57 19.94 2.54
CA ARG A 12 -4.91 19.78 3.84
C ARG A 12 -5.86 19.89 5.03
N ASP A 13 -6.81 20.81 5.01
CA ASP A 13 -7.72 21.06 6.14
C ASP A 13 -9.11 20.41 5.97
N SER A 14 -9.27 19.59 4.93
CA SER A 14 -10.50 18.84 4.70
C SER A 14 -10.70 17.75 5.75
N LYS A 15 -11.90 17.69 6.34
CA LYS A 15 -12.31 16.59 7.23
C LYS A 15 -12.36 15.23 6.51
N LEU A 16 -12.48 15.25 5.18
CA LEU A 16 -12.53 14.04 4.34
C LEU A 16 -11.16 13.62 3.82
N LEU A 17 -10.08 14.30 4.21
CA LEU A 17 -8.74 14.07 3.67
C LEU A 17 -8.30 12.60 3.75
N ALA A 18 -8.56 11.91 4.88
CA ALA A 18 -8.22 10.50 5.04
C ALA A 18 -8.96 9.60 4.04
N LEU A 19 -10.26 9.85 3.82
CA LEU A 19 -11.06 9.10 2.85
C LEU A 19 -10.63 9.41 1.41
N ILE A 20 -10.30 10.66 1.11
CA ILE A 20 -9.78 11.05 -0.21
C ILE A 20 -8.45 10.36 -0.46
N ALA A 21 -7.55 10.35 0.53
CA ALA A 21 -6.27 9.69 0.45
C ALA A 21 -6.40 8.16 0.26
N PHE A 22 -7.39 7.54 0.90
CA PHE A 22 -7.75 6.14 0.65
C PHE A 22 -8.13 5.90 -0.81
N ILE A 23 -9.04 6.72 -1.36
CA ILE A 23 -9.48 6.61 -2.76
C ILE A 23 -8.30 6.85 -3.71
N LEU A 24 -7.45 7.84 -3.44
CA LEU A 24 -6.26 8.10 -4.24
C LEU A 24 -5.28 6.93 -4.21
N GLY A 25 -5.03 6.32 -3.05
CA GLY A 25 -4.20 5.12 -2.95
C GLY A 25 -4.75 3.97 -3.78
N LEU A 26 -6.07 3.76 -3.75
CA LEU A 26 -6.75 2.75 -4.57
C LEU A 26 -6.53 3.02 -6.07
N LEU A 27 -6.78 4.24 -6.52
CA LEU A 27 -6.66 4.63 -7.93
C LEU A 27 -5.21 4.55 -8.44
N VAL A 28 -4.25 4.96 -7.62
CA VAL A 28 -2.83 4.95 -8.01
C VAL A 28 -2.32 3.52 -8.21
N VAL A 29 -2.70 2.57 -7.36
CA VAL A 29 -2.34 1.16 -7.56
C VAL A 29 -2.97 0.58 -8.81
N LEU A 30 -4.24 0.90 -9.07
CA LEU A 30 -4.90 0.46 -10.31
C LEU A 30 -4.25 1.06 -11.56
N ALA A 31 -3.66 2.25 -11.45
CA ALA A 31 -2.95 2.93 -12.53
C ALA A 31 -1.47 2.50 -12.66
N GLU A 32 -0.91 1.79 -11.67
CA GLU A 32 0.50 1.38 -11.66
C GLU A 32 0.71 0.15 -12.57
N PRO A 33 1.42 0.29 -13.71
CA PRO A 33 1.64 -0.83 -14.63
C PRO A 33 2.42 -1.98 -14.00
N ALA A 34 3.36 -1.69 -13.10
CA ALA A 34 4.16 -2.73 -12.46
C ALA A 34 3.28 -3.69 -11.63
N VAL A 35 2.23 -3.17 -10.98
CA VAL A 35 1.27 -3.97 -10.20
C VAL A 35 0.43 -4.85 -11.12
N ALA A 36 0.04 -4.35 -12.30
CA ALA A 36 -0.67 -5.14 -13.30
C ALA A 36 0.18 -6.31 -13.81
N VAL A 37 1.46 -6.06 -14.10
CA VAL A 37 2.41 -7.09 -14.55
C VAL A 37 2.63 -8.15 -13.48
N LEU A 38 2.82 -7.75 -12.21
CA LEU A 38 2.94 -8.70 -11.10
C LEU A 38 1.72 -9.61 -11.01
N ALA A 39 0.52 -9.04 -11.09
CA ALA A 39 -0.71 -9.82 -10.96
C ALA A 39 -0.93 -10.79 -12.13
N GLU A 40 -0.46 -10.45 -13.34
CA GLU A 40 -0.43 -11.35 -14.50
C GLU A 40 0.58 -12.49 -14.30
N GLN A 41 1.82 -12.17 -13.86
CA GLN A 41 2.84 -13.17 -13.55
C GLN A 41 2.38 -14.17 -12.48
N VAL A 42 1.66 -13.69 -11.45
CA VAL A 42 1.08 -14.57 -10.43
C VAL A 42 0.05 -15.53 -11.03
N GLU A 43 -0.83 -15.05 -11.90
CA GLU A 43 -1.84 -15.89 -12.55
C GLU A 43 -1.18 -16.95 -13.44
N ASP A 44 -0.17 -16.57 -14.22
CA ASP A 44 0.56 -17.46 -15.11
C ASP A 44 1.34 -18.56 -14.35
N VAL A 45 2.11 -18.18 -13.33
CA VAL A 45 2.92 -19.12 -12.54
C VAL A 45 2.06 -20.06 -11.69
N THR A 46 0.83 -19.64 -11.36
CA THR A 46 -0.10 -20.45 -10.55
C THR A 46 -1.10 -21.23 -11.40
N GLY A 47 -0.98 -21.20 -12.73
CA GLY A 47 -1.87 -21.90 -13.65
C GLY A 47 -3.33 -21.44 -13.55
N GLY A 48 -3.55 -20.17 -13.23
CA GLY A 48 -4.88 -19.58 -13.06
C GLY A 48 -5.54 -19.82 -11.70
N SER A 49 -4.90 -20.55 -10.79
CA SER A 49 -5.48 -20.81 -9.46
C SER A 49 -5.61 -19.54 -8.61
N ILE A 50 -4.69 -18.58 -8.78
CA ILE A 50 -4.78 -17.25 -8.19
C ILE A 50 -5.09 -16.24 -9.30
N PRO A 51 -6.35 -15.80 -9.45
CA PRO A 51 -6.72 -14.92 -10.55
C PRO A 51 -6.16 -13.51 -10.36
N ARG A 52 -5.69 -12.87 -11.44
CA ARG A 52 -5.12 -11.51 -11.43
C ARG A 52 -6.01 -10.49 -10.72
N LYS A 53 -7.31 -10.56 -10.94
CA LYS A 53 -8.30 -9.64 -10.32
C LYS A 53 -8.30 -9.70 -8.79
N LEU A 54 -7.98 -10.85 -8.19
CA LEU A 54 -7.92 -11.03 -6.74
C LEU A 54 -6.70 -10.30 -6.17
N ILE A 55 -5.53 -10.49 -6.78
CA ILE A 55 -4.28 -9.81 -6.40
C ILE A 55 -4.44 -8.30 -6.56
N LEU A 56 -4.93 -7.83 -7.71
CA LEU A 56 -5.13 -6.39 -7.95
C LEU A 56 -6.05 -5.75 -6.90
N ARG A 57 -7.18 -6.40 -6.57
CA ARG A 57 -8.10 -5.90 -5.53
C ARG A 57 -7.45 -5.88 -4.16
N ALA A 58 -6.76 -6.95 -3.78
CA ALA A 58 -6.08 -7.04 -2.49
C ALA A 58 -5.02 -5.94 -2.36
N LEU A 59 -4.12 -5.80 -3.34
CA LEU A 59 -3.08 -4.78 -3.34
C LEU A 59 -3.66 -3.36 -3.32
N SER A 60 -4.69 -3.09 -4.13
CA SER A 60 -5.31 -1.76 -4.18
C SER A 60 -5.93 -1.37 -2.83
N ILE A 61 -6.58 -2.31 -2.15
CA ILE A 61 -7.16 -2.07 -0.82
C ILE A 61 -6.03 -1.87 0.21
N GLY A 62 -5.00 -2.72 0.20
CA GLY A 62 -3.86 -2.60 1.11
C GLY A 62 -3.18 -1.25 1.00
N VAL A 63 -2.84 -0.81 -0.21
CA VAL A 63 -2.21 0.50 -0.41
C VAL A 63 -3.17 1.65 -0.09
N ALA A 64 -4.47 1.54 -0.40
CA ALA A 64 -5.45 2.55 0.01
C ALA A 64 -5.42 2.79 1.54
N PHE A 65 -5.36 1.71 2.33
CA PHE A 65 -5.15 1.83 3.78
C PHE A 65 -3.78 2.41 4.14
N ALA A 66 -2.72 2.04 3.44
CA ALA A 66 -1.38 2.60 3.67
C ALA A 66 -1.33 4.12 3.49
N VAL A 67 -1.93 4.63 2.42
CA VAL A 67 -1.99 6.07 2.12
C VAL A 67 -2.87 6.79 3.14
N MET A 68 -3.99 6.19 3.55
CA MET A 68 -4.82 6.74 4.62
C MET A 68 -4.07 6.82 5.97
N LEU A 69 -3.33 5.77 6.35
CA LEU A 69 -2.48 5.77 7.54
C LEU A 69 -1.36 6.81 7.44
N ALA A 70 -0.83 7.05 6.24
CA ALA A 70 0.15 8.10 6.01
C ALA A 70 -0.41 9.49 6.35
N ILE A 71 -1.67 9.76 6.02
CA ILE A 71 -2.34 11.01 6.42
C ILE A 71 -2.48 11.10 7.93
N PHE A 72 -2.89 10.01 8.60
CA PHE A 72 -2.96 10.01 10.06
C PHE A 72 -1.61 10.28 10.70
N ARG A 73 -0.54 9.72 10.15
CA ARG A 73 0.83 10.00 10.59
C ARG A 73 1.24 11.47 10.41
N ILE A 74 0.76 12.13 9.36
CA ILE A 74 1.06 13.54 9.12
C ILE A 74 0.25 14.47 10.04
N LYS A 75 -1.00 14.08 10.38
CA LYS A 75 -1.95 14.94 11.11
C LYS A 75 -1.99 14.71 12.62
N ILE A 76 -1.67 13.50 13.09
CA ILE A 76 -1.75 13.14 14.51
C ILE A 76 -0.35 13.27 15.10
N GLU A 77 -0.18 14.23 15.99
CA GLU A 77 1.07 14.44 16.71
C GLU A 77 1.39 13.20 17.58
N GLY A 78 2.64 12.76 17.55
CA GLY A 78 3.11 11.56 18.24
C GLY A 78 2.91 10.25 17.48
N PHE A 79 2.13 10.21 16.38
CA PHE A 79 1.99 9.00 15.55
C PHE A 79 3.26 8.77 14.72
N SER A 80 4.16 7.96 15.26
CA SER A 80 5.49 7.73 14.68
C SER A 80 5.49 6.59 13.67
N LEU A 81 6.37 6.66 12.69
CA LEU A 81 6.50 5.66 11.62
C LEU A 81 6.66 4.22 12.15
N TRP A 82 7.50 4.05 13.17
CA TRP A 82 7.80 2.73 13.75
C TRP A 82 6.58 2.03 14.35
N MET A 83 5.55 2.78 14.78
CA MET A 83 4.33 2.25 15.39
C MET A 83 3.51 1.41 14.40
N VAL A 84 3.69 1.62 13.10
CA VAL A 84 3.04 0.82 12.05
C VAL A 84 4.03 -0.18 11.47
N ILE A 85 5.26 0.25 11.17
CA ILE A 85 6.27 -0.61 10.51
C ILE A 85 6.61 -1.83 11.36
N VAL A 86 6.89 -1.64 12.66
CA VAL A 86 7.36 -2.74 13.51
C VAL A 86 6.26 -3.79 13.70
N PRO A 87 5.02 -3.44 14.07
CA PRO A 87 3.95 -4.43 14.18
C PRO A 87 3.65 -5.13 12.85
N ASP A 88 3.59 -4.38 11.75
CA ASP A 88 3.30 -4.94 10.42
C ASP A 88 4.34 -5.98 10.01
N PHE A 89 5.63 -5.66 10.20
CA PHE A 89 6.72 -6.56 9.88
C PHE A 89 6.72 -7.80 10.79
N VAL A 90 6.52 -7.64 12.10
CA VAL A 90 6.42 -8.77 13.05
C VAL A 90 5.26 -9.69 12.70
N ILE A 91 4.08 -9.13 12.41
CA ILE A 91 2.90 -9.91 12.02
C ILE A 91 3.17 -10.66 10.70
N SER A 92 3.74 -9.98 9.71
CA SER A 92 4.09 -10.57 8.42
C SER A 92 5.09 -11.74 8.57
N LEU A 93 6.11 -11.59 9.42
CA LEU A 93 7.04 -12.68 9.74
C LEU A 93 6.33 -13.86 10.41
N LEU A 94 5.43 -13.62 11.35
CA LEU A 94 4.67 -14.69 12.01
C LEU A 94 3.71 -15.40 11.05
N LEU A 95 3.04 -14.66 10.16
CA LEU A 95 2.15 -15.21 9.14
C LEU A 95 2.90 -16.01 8.07
N SER A 96 4.13 -15.61 7.72
CA SER A 96 4.94 -16.31 6.72
C SER A 96 5.19 -17.79 7.05
N ARG A 97 5.16 -18.17 8.34
CA ARG A 97 5.28 -19.58 8.77
C ARG A 97 4.01 -20.41 8.53
N LYS A 98 2.85 -19.79 8.37
CA LYS A 98 1.54 -20.45 8.25
C LYS A 98 0.98 -20.44 6.82
N VAL A 99 1.37 -19.43 6.05
CA VAL A 99 0.92 -19.15 4.68
C VAL A 99 1.76 -19.96 3.67
N PRO A 100 1.19 -20.44 2.55
CA PRO A 100 1.97 -21.13 1.50
C PRO A 100 3.10 -20.25 0.94
N GLN A 101 4.24 -20.86 0.62
CA GLN A 101 5.45 -20.15 0.16
C GLN A 101 5.21 -19.25 -1.05
N ILE A 102 4.30 -19.62 -1.96
CA ILE A 102 3.93 -18.80 -3.11
C ILE A 102 3.37 -17.43 -2.67
N PHE A 103 2.48 -17.39 -1.69
CA PHE A 103 1.94 -16.13 -1.17
C PHE A 103 2.97 -15.32 -0.39
N VAL A 104 3.92 -15.98 0.29
CA VAL A 104 5.05 -15.30 0.93
C VAL A 104 5.90 -14.59 -0.12
N GLY A 105 6.25 -15.26 -1.23
CA GLY A 105 6.98 -14.66 -2.34
C GLY A 105 6.24 -13.47 -2.95
N ILE A 106 4.95 -13.64 -3.26
CA ILE A 106 4.10 -12.58 -3.81
C ILE A 106 4.02 -11.38 -2.84
N ALA A 107 3.87 -11.63 -1.54
CA ALA A 107 3.76 -10.57 -0.55
C ALA A 107 4.98 -9.65 -0.56
N PHE A 108 6.18 -10.22 -0.49
CA PHE A 108 7.42 -9.44 -0.46
C PHE A 108 7.76 -8.77 -1.79
N ASP A 109 7.44 -9.39 -2.93
CA ASP A 109 7.61 -8.75 -4.25
C ASP A 109 6.61 -7.59 -4.45
N SER A 110 5.36 -7.80 -4.01
CA SER A 110 4.31 -6.81 -4.11
C SER A 110 4.59 -5.52 -3.34
N GLY A 111 5.37 -5.59 -2.25
CA GLY A 111 5.78 -4.40 -1.52
C GLY A 111 6.65 -3.46 -2.36
N GLY A 112 7.65 -4.01 -3.05
CA GLY A 112 8.50 -3.25 -3.97
C GLY A 112 7.70 -2.71 -5.15
N VAL A 113 6.87 -3.56 -5.76
CA VAL A 113 6.06 -3.22 -6.94
C VAL A 113 4.99 -2.16 -6.65
N ALA A 114 4.29 -2.25 -5.51
CA ALA A 114 3.28 -1.28 -5.11
C ALA A 114 3.86 0.11 -4.80
N SER A 115 5.13 0.15 -4.36
CA SER A 115 5.91 1.38 -4.21
C SER A 115 6.51 1.91 -5.53
N GLY A 116 6.00 1.44 -6.67
CA GLY A 116 6.45 1.75 -8.01
C GLY A 116 6.41 3.25 -8.37
N PRO A 117 6.86 3.60 -9.59
CA PRO A 117 7.11 5.00 -9.98
C PRO A 117 5.88 5.91 -9.84
N MET A 118 4.66 5.43 -10.13
CA MET A 118 3.45 6.25 -10.00
C MET A 118 3.15 6.54 -8.54
N THR A 119 3.20 5.51 -7.68
CA THR A 119 3.05 5.68 -6.23
C THR A 119 4.13 6.58 -5.66
N ALA A 120 5.40 6.28 -5.96
CA ALA A 120 6.54 7.01 -5.42
C ALA A 120 6.52 8.49 -5.79
N THR A 121 6.03 8.84 -6.99
CA THR A 121 6.00 10.24 -7.44
C THR A 121 4.71 10.96 -7.08
N PHE A 122 3.54 10.34 -7.27
CA PHE A 122 2.25 10.99 -7.04
C PHE A 122 1.90 11.04 -5.55
N ILE A 123 1.92 9.89 -4.87
CA ILE A 123 1.49 9.79 -3.46
C ILE A 123 2.44 10.55 -2.55
N LEU A 124 3.75 10.48 -2.81
CA LEU A 124 4.72 11.25 -2.04
C LEU A 124 4.50 12.76 -2.21
N ALA A 125 4.36 13.24 -3.44
CA ALA A 125 4.12 14.66 -3.71
C ALA A 125 2.80 15.14 -3.08
N PHE A 126 1.74 14.32 -3.14
CA PHE A 126 0.47 14.59 -2.47
C PHE A 126 0.64 14.71 -0.95
N CYS A 127 1.28 13.72 -0.32
CA CYS A 127 1.51 13.73 1.12
C CYS A 127 2.42 14.88 1.57
N GLN A 128 3.41 15.26 0.76
CA GLN A 128 4.24 16.44 1.00
C GLN A 128 3.41 17.73 0.95
N GLY A 129 2.49 17.86 -0.01
CA GLY A 129 1.56 19.00 -0.07
C GLY A 129 0.65 19.07 1.17
N VAL A 130 0.16 17.93 1.65
CA VAL A 130 -0.62 17.85 2.90
C VAL A 130 0.22 18.24 4.12
N ALA A 131 1.47 17.80 4.19
CA ALA A 131 2.35 18.09 5.32
C ALA A 131 2.74 19.59 5.36
N GLY A 132 2.92 20.20 4.19
CA GLY A 132 3.40 21.58 4.05
C GLY A 132 4.79 21.75 4.66
N ASN A 133 5.08 22.95 5.18
CA ASN A 133 6.37 23.26 5.82
C ASN A 133 6.51 22.74 7.26
N VAL A 134 5.46 22.12 7.82
CA VAL A 134 5.32 21.87 9.27
C VAL A 134 5.65 20.44 9.66
N GLY A 135 5.60 19.51 8.71
CA GLY A 135 5.72 18.08 9.00
C GLY A 135 6.55 17.35 7.96
N ASP A 136 7.16 16.25 8.38
CA ASP A 136 7.98 15.44 7.52
C ASP A 136 7.10 14.47 6.72
N GLY A 137 6.90 14.75 5.42
CA GLY A 137 6.22 13.83 4.49
C GLY A 137 7.01 12.52 4.26
N LEU A 138 8.24 12.41 4.78
CA LEU A 138 9.12 11.24 4.63
C LEU A 138 8.58 10.01 5.35
N GLY A 139 8.47 8.86 4.69
CA GLY A 139 8.03 7.60 5.32
C GLY A 139 6.69 7.07 4.81
N VAL A 140 5.97 7.86 4.01
CA VAL A 140 4.76 7.41 3.28
C VAL A 140 5.07 6.18 2.42
N ILE A 141 6.21 6.18 1.73
CA ILE A 141 6.65 5.07 0.88
C ILE A 141 6.86 3.80 1.69
N ALA A 142 7.32 3.91 2.94
CA ALA A 142 7.49 2.74 3.80
C ALA A 142 6.14 2.09 4.14
N PHE A 143 5.07 2.88 4.37
CA PHE A 143 3.72 2.32 4.54
C PHE A 143 3.23 1.65 3.27
N VAL A 144 3.42 2.29 2.11
CA VAL A 144 2.95 1.72 0.83
C VAL A 144 3.74 0.47 0.44
N ALA A 145 5.00 0.34 0.86
CA ALA A 145 5.78 -0.87 0.63
C ALA A 145 5.41 -2.02 1.58
N LEU A 146 5.02 -1.72 2.82
CA LEU A 146 4.77 -2.76 3.84
C LEU A 146 3.33 -3.27 3.85
N MET A 147 2.34 -2.39 3.70
CA MET A 147 0.94 -2.80 3.77
C MET A 147 0.51 -3.85 2.72
N PRO A 148 1.05 -3.86 1.48
CA PRO A 148 0.87 -4.97 0.55
C PRO A 148 1.30 -6.33 1.12
N VAL A 149 2.40 -6.36 1.88
CA VAL A 149 2.95 -7.60 2.45
C VAL A 149 1.93 -8.25 3.37
N ILE A 150 1.44 -7.51 4.38
CA ILE A 150 0.43 -8.06 5.30
C ILE A 150 -0.88 -8.37 4.57
N THR A 151 -1.25 -7.58 3.57
CA THR A 151 -2.50 -7.77 2.82
C THR A 151 -2.49 -9.08 2.02
N ILE A 152 -1.38 -9.38 1.34
CA ILE A 152 -1.20 -10.64 0.62
C ILE A 152 -1.03 -11.82 1.58
N MET A 153 -0.37 -11.63 2.72
CA MET A 153 -0.28 -12.67 3.76
C MET A 153 -1.66 -13.05 4.29
N ILE A 154 -2.52 -12.06 4.58
CA ILE A 154 -3.92 -12.28 4.97
C ILE A 154 -4.67 -13.00 3.84
N LEU A 155 -4.53 -12.55 2.59
CA LEU A 155 -5.15 -13.21 1.44
C LEU A 155 -4.74 -14.69 1.35
N GLY A 156 -3.45 -15.00 1.53
CA GLY A 156 -2.91 -16.35 1.52
C GLY A 156 -3.46 -17.23 2.66
N THR A 157 -3.68 -16.66 3.86
CA THR A 157 -4.35 -17.40 4.95
C THR A 157 -5.81 -17.75 4.61
N LEU A 158 -6.55 -16.82 4.00
CA LEU A 158 -7.94 -17.03 3.60
C LEU A 158 -8.06 -18.03 2.44
N PHE A 159 -7.10 -17.99 1.51
CA PHE A 159 -7.06 -18.89 0.36
C PHE A 159 -6.76 -20.33 0.78
N LYS A 160 -5.81 -20.53 1.72
CA LYS A 160 -5.52 -21.84 2.33
C LYS A 160 -6.76 -22.47 2.97
N GLY A 161 -7.66 -21.69 3.54
CA GLY A 161 -8.91 -22.19 4.14
C GLY A 161 -9.95 -22.72 3.14
N ARG A 162 -9.70 -22.58 1.83
CA ARG A 162 -10.58 -23.05 0.75
C ARG A 162 -9.99 -24.18 -0.10
N SER A 163 -8.74 -24.55 0.14
CA SER A 163 -8.05 -25.70 -0.48
C SER A 163 -7.98 -26.87 0.49
#